data_AF-A0A9R1MG16-F1
#
_entry.id   AF-A0A9R1MG16-F1
#
_cell.length_a   1.000
_cell.length_b   1.000
_cell.length_c   1.000
_cell.angle_alpha   90.00
_cell.angle_beta   90.00
_cell.angle_gamma   90.00
#
_symmetry.space_group_name_H-M   'P 1'
#
loop_
_entity.id
_entity.type
_entity.pdbx_description
1 polymer ?
#
loop_
_entity_poly.entity_id
_entity_poly.type
_entity_poly.pdbx_seq_one_letter_code
_entity_poly.pdbx_strand_id
1 'polypeptide(L)'
;MAPKKTPKAKSGFFGVRQKPSENWGVEFSDAGRRWWIDTYPSAHEATRAYDVVVRRAKRPRSHLNFPEIKTRAEAEMLVPQGINMKEITTKKKKTKKLSVVVSAGETDEEVMARFAREHPEYVQVDLEYYWKREAEQKKKGLKKEDEAGPSTVIPIESSSEED
;
A
#
# COMPACT_ATOMS: atom_id res chain seq x y z
N MET A 1 16.68 16.04 -25.38
CA MET A 1 15.60 16.99 -25.01
C MET A 1 15.91 17.56 -23.63
N ALA A 2 15.84 18.88 -23.45
CA ALA A 2 16.06 19.48 -22.13
C ALA A 2 14.92 19.10 -21.16
N PRO A 3 15.20 18.87 -19.86
CA PRO A 3 14.16 18.60 -18.88
C PRO A 3 13.24 19.83 -18.76
N LYS A 4 11.95 19.65 -19.04
CA LYS A 4 10.95 20.71 -18.88
C LYS A 4 10.66 20.94 -17.39
N LYS A 5 10.54 22.21 -16.99
CA LYS A 5 10.11 22.60 -15.64
C LYS A 5 8.70 22.08 -15.40
N THR A 6 8.50 21.35 -14.30
CA THR A 6 7.15 21.03 -13.83
C THR A 6 6.47 22.33 -13.37
N PRO A 7 5.21 22.57 -13.72
CA PRO A 7 4.49 23.72 -13.17
C PRO A 7 4.36 23.57 -11.65
N LYS A 8 4.45 24.69 -10.93
CA LYS A 8 4.19 24.72 -9.50
C LYS A 8 2.71 24.43 -9.26
N ALA A 9 2.40 23.59 -8.28
CA ALA A 9 1.01 23.35 -7.89
C ALA A 9 0.47 24.56 -7.09
N LYS A 10 -0.80 24.50 -6.67
CA LYS A 10 -1.42 25.51 -5.80
C LYS A 10 -0.64 25.76 -4.49
N SER A 11 0.20 24.81 -4.10
CA SER A 11 1.14 24.90 -2.98
C SER A 11 2.27 25.91 -3.18
N GLY A 12 2.50 26.40 -4.41
CA GLY A 12 3.64 27.26 -4.74
C GLY A 12 4.98 26.53 -4.92
N PHE A 13 5.00 25.21 -4.69
CA PHE A 13 6.19 24.38 -4.76
C PHE A 13 6.15 23.40 -5.95
N PHE A 14 7.33 23.04 -6.44
CA PHE A 14 7.50 22.03 -7.49
C PHE A 14 7.27 20.64 -6.92
N GLY A 15 6.47 19.84 -7.63
CA GLY A 15 6.26 18.42 -7.32
C GLY A 15 5.63 18.14 -5.96
N VAL A 16 5.12 19.15 -5.25
CA VAL A 16 4.53 19.02 -3.92
C VAL A 16 3.04 19.39 -3.99
N ARG A 17 2.18 18.51 -3.51
CA ARG A 17 0.73 18.69 -3.50
C ARG A 17 0.16 18.51 -2.10
N GLN A 18 -0.61 19.49 -1.64
CA GLN A 18 -1.38 19.40 -0.40
C GLN A 18 -2.58 18.47 -0.61
N LYS A 19 -2.76 17.48 0.27
CA LYS A 19 -3.96 16.66 0.34
C LYS A 19 -4.95 17.24 1.35
N PRO A 20 -6.26 16.96 1.22
CA PRO A 20 -7.25 17.36 2.22
C PRO A 20 -7.00 16.75 3.61
N SER A 21 -6.29 15.61 3.65
CA SER A 21 -5.93 14.90 4.88
C SER A 21 -4.69 15.49 5.58
N GLU A 22 -4.44 16.80 5.43
CA GLU A 22 -3.27 17.57 5.92
C GLU A 22 -1.86 17.15 5.42
N ASN A 23 -1.72 15.95 4.87
CA ASN A 23 -0.44 15.44 4.36
C ASN A 23 -0.02 16.06 3.02
N TRP A 24 1.29 16.12 2.80
CA TRP A 24 1.93 16.66 1.60
C TRP A 24 2.48 15.53 0.73
N GLY A 25 1.86 15.32 -0.42
CA GLY A 25 2.32 14.34 -1.41
C GLY A 25 3.44 14.90 -2.28
N VAL A 26 4.43 14.06 -2.58
CA VAL A 26 5.55 14.42 -3.46
C VAL A 26 5.57 13.55 -4.69
N GLU A 27 5.60 14.19 -5.85
CA GLU A 27 5.65 13.58 -7.17
C GLU A 27 6.82 14.15 -7.96
N PHE A 28 7.54 13.26 -8.64
CA PHE A 28 8.61 13.62 -9.57
C PHE A 28 8.23 13.21 -10.98
N SER A 29 8.60 14.00 -11.99
CA SER A 29 8.31 13.70 -13.38
C SER A 29 9.53 13.97 -14.25
N ASP A 30 9.91 12.98 -15.05
CA ASP A 30 11.09 13.02 -15.92
C ASP A 30 10.88 12.18 -17.17
N ALA A 31 11.31 12.70 -18.32
CA ALA A 31 11.18 12.05 -19.64
C ALA A 31 9.79 11.42 -19.92
N GLY A 32 8.70 12.05 -19.46
CA GLY A 32 7.32 11.56 -19.65
C GLY A 32 6.87 10.49 -18.65
N ARG A 33 7.73 10.02 -17.76
CA ARG A 33 7.42 9.13 -16.65
C ARG A 33 7.14 9.94 -15.38
N ARG A 34 6.30 9.39 -14.50
CA ARG A 34 5.95 9.98 -13.21
C ARG A 34 6.28 9.02 -12.10
N TRP A 35 6.81 9.53 -11.01
CA TRP A 35 7.12 8.76 -9.82
C TRP A 35 6.47 9.38 -8.61
N TRP A 36 5.81 8.54 -7.82
CA TRP A 36 5.37 8.85 -6.48
C TRP A 36 6.56 8.67 -5.55
N ILE A 37 6.95 9.73 -4.86
CA ILE A 37 8.03 9.68 -3.89
C ILE A 37 7.47 9.17 -2.57
N ASP A 38 6.81 10.07 -1.84
CA ASP A 38 6.14 9.73 -0.59
C ASP A 38 5.14 10.82 -0.16
N THR A 39 4.45 10.57 0.95
CA THR A 39 3.74 11.60 1.72
C THR A 39 4.57 12.02 2.93
N TYR A 40 4.62 13.32 3.19
CA TYR A 40 5.23 13.90 4.38
C TYR A 40 4.21 14.73 5.18
N PRO A 41 4.37 14.85 6.51
CA PRO A 41 3.47 15.63 7.34
C PRO A 41 3.60 17.15 7.13
N SER A 42 4.75 17.63 6.63
CA SER A 42 5.02 19.06 6.43
C SER A 42 5.38 19.40 4.98
N ALA A 43 4.97 20.58 4.52
CA ALA A 43 5.37 21.14 3.23
C ALA A 43 6.89 21.28 3.13
N HIS A 44 7.55 21.69 4.22
CA HIS A 44 8.99 21.92 4.21
C HIS A 44 9.77 20.60 4.06
N GLU A 45 9.30 19.53 4.69
CA GLU A 45 9.89 18.20 4.51
C GLU A 45 9.65 17.65 3.10
N ALA A 46 8.42 17.80 2.59
CA ALA A 46 8.04 17.38 1.23
C ALA A 46 8.88 18.07 0.14
N THR A 47 9.09 19.38 0.27
CA THR A 47 9.89 20.18 -0.65
C THR A 47 11.37 19.81 -0.64
N ARG A 48 11.93 19.51 0.54
CA ARG A 48 13.31 19.00 0.65
C ARG A 48 13.45 17.62 0.02
N ALA A 49 12.48 16.72 0.23
CA ALA A 49 12.45 15.41 -0.43
C ALA A 49 12.43 15.55 -1.96
N TYR A 50 11.62 16.46 -2.51
CA TYR A 50 11.64 16.74 -3.94
C TYR A 50 13.01 17.23 -4.42
N ASP A 51 13.63 18.16 -3.70
CA ASP A 51 14.94 18.74 -4.06
C ASP A 51 16.06 17.70 -4.07
N VAL A 52 16.03 16.75 -3.12
CA VAL A 52 16.95 15.59 -3.13
C VAL A 52 16.74 14.75 -4.40
N VAL A 53 15.50 14.49 -4.82
CA VAL A 53 15.24 13.73 -6.05
C VAL A 53 15.74 14.50 -7.28
N VAL A 54 15.52 15.81 -7.35
CA VAL A 54 16.03 16.66 -8.43
C VAL A 54 17.56 16.62 -8.48
N ARG A 55 18.24 16.64 -7.32
CA ARG A 55 19.70 16.48 -7.22
C ARG A 55 20.17 15.09 -7.64
N ARG A 56 19.48 14.02 -7.22
CA ARG A 56 19.76 12.64 -7.63
C ARG A 56 19.59 12.45 -9.14
N ALA A 57 18.59 13.10 -9.73
CA ALA A 57 18.35 13.14 -11.16
C ALA A 57 19.28 14.09 -11.93
N LYS A 58 20.27 14.72 -11.26
CA LYS A 58 21.26 15.65 -11.83
C LYS A 58 20.63 16.80 -12.63
N ARG A 59 19.45 17.26 -12.20
CA ARG A 59 18.75 18.40 -12.82
C ARG A 59 19.38 19.73 -12.41
N PRO A 60 19.21 20.79 -13.24
CA PRO A 60 19.77 22.10 -12.92
C PRO A 60 19.07 22.72 -11.71
N ARG A 61 19.82 23.54 -10.97
CA ARG A 61 19.38 24.18 -9.71
C ARG A 61 18.09 24.98 -9.82
N SER A 62 17.75 25.45 -11.03
CA SER A 62 16.51 26.17 -11.31
C SER A 62 15.23 25.34 -11.13
N HIS A 63 15.35 24.03 -10.94
CA HIS A 63 14.25 23.11 -10.67
C HIS A 63 14.10 22.78 -9.17
N LEU A 64 14.97 23.32 -8.32
CA LEU A 64 14.88 23.16 -6.88
C LEU A 64 13.91 24.19 -6.30
N ASN A 65 13.27 23.83 -5.20
CA ASN A 65 12.50 24.75 -4.38
C ASN A 65 13.42 25.60 -3.50
N PHE A 66 14.50 25.02 -2.98
CA PHE A 66 15.52 25.72 -2.18
C PHE A 66 16.85 25.82 -2.94
N PRO A 67 17.21 27.01 -3.45
CA PRO A 67 18.48 27.21 -4.13
C PRO A 67 19.68 27.14 -3.17
N GLU A 68 19.46 27.22 -1.86
CA GLU A 68 20.49 27.18 -0.81
C GLU A 68 21.20 25.83 -0.71
N ILE A 69 20.50 24.73 -1.03
CA ILE A 69 21.06 23.39 -1.02
C ILE A 69 22.13 23.31 -2.13
N LYS A 70 23.41 23.33 -1.76
CA LYS A 70 24.53 23.34 -2.72
C LYS A 70 24.94 21.94 -3.10
N THR A 71 24.96 21.02 -2.13
CA THR A 71 25.46 19.66 -2.32
C THR A 71 24.35 18.61 -2.21
N ARG A 72 24.60 17.43 -2.78
CA ARG A 72 23.71 16.27 -2.62
C ARG A 72 23.68 15.77 -1.18
N ALA A 73 24.81 15.82 -0.49
CA ALA A 73 24.94 15.39 0.91
C ALA A 73 24.09 16.26 1.85
N GLU A 74 24.13 17.59 1.68
CA GLU A 74 23.24 18.51 2.41
C GLU A 74 21.77 18.16 2.18
N ALA A 75 21.38 17.88 0.93
CA ALA A 75 20.02 17.51 0.61
C ALA A 75 19.60 16.22 1.34
N GLU A 76 20.44 15.19 1.29
CA GLU A 76 20.13 13.87 1.87
C GLU A 76 20.10 13.90 3.41
N MET A 77 20.90 14.77 4.05
CA MET A 77 20.84 15.00 5.49
C MET A 77 19.50 15.60 5.97
N LEU A 78 18.80 16.32 5.09
CA LEU A 78 17.54 16.99 5.41
C LEU A 78 16.31 16.06 5.35
N VAL A 79 16.49 14.83 4.87
CA VAL A 79 15.44 13.81 4.74
C VAL A 79 15.96 12.48 5.31
N PRO A 80 16.03 12.36 6.66
CA PRO A 80 16.63 11.20 7.32
C PRO A 80 15.87 9.90 7.09
N GLN A 81 14.56 9.99 6.79
CA GLN A 81 13.71 8.83 6.48
C GLN A 81 14.08 8.16 5.14
N GLY A 82 14.96 8.79 4.35
CA GLY A 82 15.27 8.35 3.00
C GLY A 82 14.14 8.69 2.02
N ILE A 83 14.37 8.36 0.76
CA ILE A 83 13.41 8.62 -0.32
C ILE A 83 13.09 7.31 -1.00
N ASN A 84 11.83 6.89 -0.88
CA ASN A 84 11.26 5.85 -1.72
C ASN A 84 10.77 6.49 -3.03
N MET A 85 10.90 5.80 -4.17
CA MET A 85 10.40 6.32 -5.44
C MET A 85 9.74 5.18 -6.22
N LYS A 86 8.43 5.26 -6.40
CA LYS A 86 7.61 4.26 -7.10
C LYS A 86 7.06 4.84 -8.40
N GLU A 87 7.32 4.20 -9.53
CA GLU A 87 6.80 4.66 -10.82
C GLU A 87 5.27 4.54 -10.86
N ILE A 88 4.60 5.64 -11.16
CA ILE A 88 3.14 5.70 -11.29
C ILE A 88 2.81 5.27 -12.72
N THR A 89 2.50 3.99 -12.91
CA THR A 89 1.89 3.54 -14.16
C THR A 89 0.38 3.85 -14.10
N THR A 90 -0.15 4.56 -15.10
CA THR A 90 -1.58 4.93 -15.16
C THR A 90 -2.52 3.75 -15.43
N LYS A 91 -2.00 2.52 -15.45
CA LYS A 91 -2.80 1.30 -15.59
C LYS A 91 -3.47 1.02 -14.25
N LYS A 92 -4.60 1.70 -13.98
CA LYS A 92 -5.58 1.20 -13.00
C LYS A 92 -5.81 -0.28 -13.34
N LYS A 93 -5.40 -1.20 -12.47
CA LYS A 93 -5.99 -2.54 -12.45
C LYS A 93 -7.47 -2.30 -12.15
N LYS A 94 -8.30 -2.17 -13.20
CA LYS A 94 -9.73 -2.39 -13.06
C LYS A 94 -9.83 -3.85 -12.64
N THR A 95 -9.99 -4.11 -11.34
CA THR A 95 -10.69 -5.32 -10.94
C THR A 95 -12.04 -5.22 -11.62
N LYS A 96 -12.22 -5.96 -12.72
CA LYS A 96 -13.53 -6.13 -13.33
C LYS A 96 -14.38 -6.75 -12.23
N LYS A 97 -15.24 -5.97 -11.57
CA LYS A 97 -16.38 -6.56 -10.89
C LYS A 97 -17.21 -7.16 -12.01
N LEU A 98 -17.14 -8.49 -12.20
CA LEU A 98 -18.05 -9.16 -13.10
C LEU A 98 -19.44 -9.00 -12.51
N SER A 99 -20.29 -8.23 -13.19
CA SER A 99 -21.71 -8.16 -12.88
C SER A 99 -22.39 -9.35 -13.53
N VAL A 100 -22.80 -10.32 -12.72
CA VAL A 100 -23.66 -11.43 -13.17
C VAL A 100 -25.09 -10.90 -13.30
N VAL A 101 -25.69 -11.02 -14.48
CA VAL A 101 -27.11 -10.70 -14.70
C VAL A 101 -27.92 -11.92 -14.25
N VAL A 102 -28.77 -11.77 -13.24
CA VAL A 102 -29.66 -12.83 -12.74
C VAL A 102 -31.02 -12.70 -13.43
N SER A 103 -31.52 -13.80 -13.98
CA SER A 103 -32.84 -13.85 -14.60
C SER A 103 -33.91 -14.16 -13.55
N ALA A 104 -35.14 -13.67 -13.74
CA ALA A 104 -36.23 -13.90 -12.79
C ALA A 104 -36.68 -15.37 -12.86
N GLY A 105 -36.21 -16.18 -11.90
CA GLY A 105 -36.54 -17.60 -11.79
C GLY A 105 -35.35 -18.51 -11.44
N GLU A 106 -34.12 -18.02 -11.55
CA GLU A 106 -32.92 -18.77 -11.16
C GLU A 106 -32.67 -18.70 -9.66
N THR A 107 -32.37 -19.85 -9.06
CA THR A 107 -31.95 -19.94 -7.66
C THR A 107 -30.51 -19.42 -7.51
N ASP A 108 -30.19 -18.88 -6.33
CA ASP A 108 -28.84 -18.34 -6.04
C ASP A 108 -27.75 -19.41 -6.24
N GLU A 109 -28.08 -20.68 -5.98
CA GLU A 109 -27.18 -21.82 -6.18
C GLU A 109 -26.86 -22.07 -7.67
N GLU A 110 -27.87 -21.99 -8.55
CA GLU A 110 -27.69 -22.10 -10.00
C GLU A 110 -26.87 -20.93 -10.56
N VAL A 111 -27.07 -19.74 -9.99
CA VAL A 111 -26.33 -18.52 -10.36
C VAL A 111 -24.86 -18.63 -10.00
N MET A 112 -24.54 -19.22 -8.85
CA MET A 112 -23.16 -19.45 -8.40
C MET A 112 -22.50 -20.60 -9.18
N ALA A 113 -23.24 -21.68 -9.46
CA ALA A 113 -22.73 -22.82 -10.20
C ALA A 113 -22.39 -22.49 -11.67
N ARG A 114 -23.24 -21.73 -12.37
CA ARG A 114 -22.95 -21.26 -13.74
C ARG A 114 -21.73 -20.33 -13.75
N PHE A 115 -21.62 -19.44 -12.76
CA PHE A 115 -20.50 -18.51 -12.67
C PHE A 115 -19.19 -19.24 -12.45
N ALA A 116 -19.17 -20.26 -11.58
CA ALA A 116 -17.98 -21.09 -11.34
C ALA A 116 -17.54 -21.87 -12.60
N ARG A 117 -18.49 -22.31 -13.43
CA ARG A 117 -18.21 -23.03 -14.68
C ARG A 117 -17.72 -22.11 -15.81
N GLU A 118 -18.30 -20.91 -15.92
CA GLU A 118 -17.92 -19.92 -16.93
C GLU A 118 -16.65 -19.13 -16.55
N HIS A 119 -16.32 -19.05 -15.25
CA HIS A 119 -15.18 -18.31 -14.74
C HIS A 119 -14.29 -19.16 -13.80
N PRO A 120 -13.66 -20.24 -14.31
CA PRO A 120 -12.81 -21.12 -13.50
C PRO A 120 -11.55 -20.44 -12.94
N GLU A 121 -11.10 -19.35 -13.56
CA GLU A 121 -9.97 -18.54 -13.09
C GLU A 121 -10.29 -17.77 -11.79
N TYR A 122 -11.56 -17.42 -11.57
CA TYR A 122 -12.00 -16.68 -10.38
C TYR A 122 -12.05 -17.58 -9.13
N VAL A 123 -12.54 -18.80 -9.31
CA VAL A 123 -12.62 -19.84 -8.26
C VAL A 123 -11.21 -20.22 -7.76
N GLN A 124 -10.23 -20.26 -8.65
CA GLN A 124 -8.83 -20.55 -8.29
C GLN A 124 -8.19 -19.44 -7.45
N VAL A 125 -8.46 -18.17 -7.76
CA VAL A 125 -7.92 -17.02 -7.01
C VAL A 125 -8.48 -16.95 -5.59
N ASP A 126 -9.77 -17.23 -5.40
CA ASP A 126 -10.38 -17.26 -4.06
C ASP A 126 -9.86 -18.45 -3.23
N LEU A 127 -9.67 -19.63 -3.83
CA LEU A 127 -9.08 -20.79 -3.14
C LEU A 127 -7.62 -20.55 -2.73
N GLU A 128 -6.80 -19.93 -3.58
CA GLU A 128 -5.43 -19.53 -3.23
C GLU A 128 -5.41 -18.53 -2.07
N TYR A 129 -6.34 -17.57 -2.05
CA TYR A 129 -6.45 -16.60 -0.96
C TYR A 129 -6.76 -17.27 0.38
N TYR A 130 -7.70 -18.21 0.40
CA TYR A 130 -8.06 -18.96 1.62
C TYR A 130 -6.92 -19.86 2.09
N TRP A 131 -6.26 -20.60 1.19
CA TRP A 131 -5.12 -21.46 1.53
C TRP A 131 -3.93 -20.68 2.09
N LYS A 132 -3.68 -19.48 1.55
CA LYS A 132 -2.59 -18.60 1.99
C LYS A 132 -2.84 -18.00 3.37
N ARG A 133 -4.11 -17.72 3.71
CA ARG A 133 -4.52 -17.29 5.07
C ARG A 133 -4.42 -18.41 6.09
N GLU A 134 -4.79 -19.63 5.75
CA GLU A 134 -4.60 -20.79 6.65
C GLU A 134 -3.12 -21.07 6.92
N ALA A 135 -2.26 -20.96 5.90
CA ALA A 135 -0.82 -21.09 6.07
C ALA A 135 -0.24 -19.99 6.99
N GLU A 136 -0.78 -18.78 6.90
CA GLU A 136 -0.38 -17.64 7.75
C GLU A 136 -0.89 -17.78 9.20
N GLN A 137 -2.08 -18.35 9.41
CA GLN A 137 -2.61 -18.70 10.74
C GLN A 137 -1.78 -19.81 11.40
N LYS A 138 -1.38 -20.85 10.65
CA LYS A 138 -0.46 -21.89 11.15
C LYS A 138 0.90 -21.34 11.57
N LYS A 139 1.43 -20.33 10.87
CA LYS A 139 2.66 -19.64 11.29
C LYS A 139 2.48 -18.76 12.53
N LYS A 140 1.26 -18.28 12.82
CA LYS A 140 0.93 -17.54 14.04
C LYS A 140 0.74 -18.45 15.26
N GLY A 141 0.34 -19.70 15.07
CA GLY A 141 0.16 -20.69 16.15
C GLY A 141 1.47 -21.31 16.67
N LEU A 142 2.57 -21.28 15.91
CA LEU A 142 3.82 -21.98 16.25
C LEU A 142 4.78 -21.18 17.17
N LYS A 143 4.28 -20.26 18.00
CA LYS A 143 5.14 -19.42 18.86
C LYS A 143 4.80 -19.40 20.35
N LYS A 144 3.98 -20.31 20.87
CA LYS A 144 3.71 -20.36 22.31
C LYS A 144 3.48 -21.77 22.84
N GLU A 145 4.48 -22.65 22.79
CA GLU A 145 4.48 -23.86 23.62
C GLU A 145 5.93 -24.19 23.99
N ASP A 146 6.48 -23.46 24.96
CA ASP A 146 7.59 -23.96 25.78
C ASP A 146 7.14 -23.84 27.24
N GLU A 147 7.29 -24.97 27.94
CA GLU A 147 7.14 -25.21 29.38
C GLU A 147 5.73 -25.33 29.99
N ALA A 148 5.24 -26.57 30.07
CA ALA A 148 5.05 -27.23 31.37
C ALA A 148 4.75 -28.72 31.14
N GLY A 149 5.51 -29.58 31.81
CA GLY A 149 5.39 -31.04 31.77
C GLY A 149 4.13 -31.60 32.44
N PRO A 150 4.01 -32.94 32.47
CA PRO A 150 2.76 -33.67 32.69
C PRO A 150 2.41 -33.84 34.18
N SER A 151 1.17 -34.26 34.43
CA SER A 151 0.61 -34.78 35.70
C SER A 151 -0.27 -33.79 36.48
N THR A 152 -1.53 -34.14 36.73
CA THR A 152 -1.98 -34.75 37.99
C THR A 152 -3.51 -34.92 38.00
N VAL A 153 -3.93 -36.12 38.37
CA VAL A 153 -5.29 -36.58 38.72
C VAL A 153 -5.87 -35.74 39.88
N ILE A 154 -7.20 -35.58 39.99
CA ILE A 154 -8.00 -35.86 41.22
C ILE A 154 -9.51 -35.68 40.96
N PRO A 155 -10.38 -36.48 41.60
CA PRO A 155 -11.77 -36.72 41.21
C PRO A 155 -12.83 -36.01 42.08
N ILE A 156 -14.06 -36.00 41.56
CA ILE A 156 -15.41 -36.08 42.18
C ILE A 156 -15.74 -35.10 43.33
N GLU A 157 -16.86 -34.37 43.17
CA GLU A 157 -17.87 -34.33 44.23
C GLU A 157 -19.30 -34.22 43.68
N SER A 158 -20.19 -34.97 44.32
CA SER A 158 -21.62 -35.10 44.10
C SER A 158 -22.37 -34.07 44.94
N SER A 159 -23.41 -33.40 44.41
CA SER A 159 -24.42 -32.64 45.17
C SER A 159 -25.54 -32.24 44.21
N SER A 160 -26.73 -32.86 44.22
CA SER A 160 -27.87 -32.73 45.14
C SER A 160 -28.94 -31.71 44.66
N GLU A 161 -30.18 -32.22 44.62
CA GLU A 161 -31.49 -31.59 44.89
C GLU A 161 -32.23 -30.66 43.86
N GLU A 162 -33.45 -31.13 43.52
CA GLU A 162 -34.79 -30.50 43.25
C GLU A 162 -34.99 -29.62 41.99
N ASP A 163 -36.12 -29.67 41.29
CA ASP A 163 -37.52 -30.02 41.63
C ASP A 163 -38.23 -30.62 40.38
#